data_AF-A0A1I2J614-F1
#
_entry.id   AF-A0A1I2J614-F1
#
_cell.length_a   1.000
_cell.length_b   1.000
_cell.length_c   1.000
_cell.angle_alpha   90.00
_cell.angle_beta   90.00
_cell.angle_gamma   90.00
#
_symmetry.space_group_name_H-M   'P 1'
#
loop_
_entity.id
_entity.type
_entity.pdbx_description
1 polymer ?
#
loop_
_entity_poly.entity_id
_entity_poly.type
_entity_poly.pdbx_seq_one_letter_code
_entity_poly.pdbx_strand_id
1 'polypeptide(L)'
;MPELYLDGCRPEPLAHYLKALGVLRLVAEQADPNARGCWRGDAFVLTTTLSADELVEFFLRRYVPTPFVGPWNGGSGFYPSDQQSGIEAISTSTAARFSPYRDTLVAVRRVLDRLGLQQKPDKDAKK
;
A
#
# COMPACT_ATOMS: atom_id res chain seq x y z
N MET A 1 18.01 7.73 -18.73
CA MET A 1 16.98 7.00 -17.96
C MET A 1 16.18 6.21 -18.97
N PRO A 2 16.14 4.87 -18.88
CA PRO A 2 15.32 4.04 -19.76
C PRO A 2 13.83 4.42 -19.69
N GLU A 3 13.11 4.12 -20.77
CA GLU A 3 11.66 4.17 -20.83
C GLU A 3 11.10 2.76 -20.80
N LEU A 4 10.29 2.46 -19.79
CA LEU A 4 9.66 1.15 -19.61
C LEU A 4 8.19 1.24 -19.98
N TYR A 5 7.77 0.44 -20.96
CA TYR A 5 6.37 0.35 -21.39
C TYR A 5 5.64 -0.65 -20.49
N LEU A 6 4.62 -0.18 -19.77
CA LEU A 6 3.78 -0.98 -18.89
C LEU A 6 2.41 -1.21 -19.55
N ASP A 7 2.33 -2.17 -20.47
CA ASP A 7 1.14 -2.41 -21.31
C ASP A 7 -0.12 -2.81 -20.53
N GLY A 8 0.05 -3.26 -19.28
CA GLY A 8 -1.03 -3.56 -18.33
C GLY A 8 -1.44 -2.37 -17.45
N CYS A 9 -1.02 -1.15 -17.78
CA CYS A 9 -1.29 0.12 -17.08
C CYS A 9 -1.91 1.15 -18.04
N ARG A 10 -2.91 0.73 -18.79
CA ARG A 10 -3.64 1.54 -19.77
C ARG A 10 -4.42 2.70 -19.13
N PRO A 11 -4.78 3.75 -19.89
CA PRO A 11 -5.66 4.81 -19.38
C PRO A 11 -7.05 4.31 -18.99
N GLU A 12 -7.54 3.26 -19.64
CA GLU A 12 -8.85 2.64 -19.38
C GLU A 12 -8.74 1.12 -19.26
N PRO A 13 -9.55 0.47 -18.41
CA PRO A 13 -10.49 1.05 -17.44
C PRO A 13 -9.79 1.75 -16.26
N LEU A 14 -10.56 2.45 -15.41
CA LEU A 14 -10.08 3.21 -14.25
C LEU A 14 -9.09 2.41 -13.36
N ALA A 15 -9.29 1.10 -13.20
CA ALA A 15 -8.38 0.26 -12.43
C ALA A 15 -6.95 0.24 -13.01
N HIS A 16 -6.78 0.26 -14.33
CA HIS A 16 -5.47 0.33 -14.98
C HIS A 16 -4.82 1.70 -14.79
N TYR A 17 -5.61 2.77 -14.89
CA TYR A 17 -5.16 4.14 -14.62
C TYR A 17 -4.63 4.27 -13.19
N LEU A 18 -5.41 3.83 -12.21
CA LEU A 18 -5.02 3.87 -10.79
C LEU A 18 -3.80 3.01 -10.50
N LYS A 19 -3.67 1.85 -11.15
CA LYS A 19 -2.46 1.02 -11.07
C LYS A 19 -1.24 1.76 -11.61
N ALA A 20 -1.36 2.45 -12.75
CA ALA A 20 -0.26 3.25 -13.33
C ALA A 20 0.20 4.35 -12.36
N LEU A 21 -0.74 5.09 -11.78
CA LEU A 21 -0.44 6.11 -10.77
C LEU A 21 0.18 5.52 -9.51
N GLY A 22 -0.30 4.36 -9.07
CA GLY A 22 0.28 3.62 -7.95
C GLY A 22 1.74 3.23 -8.21
N VAL A 23 2.03 2.71 -9.41
CA VAL A 23 3.40 2.37 -9.81
C VAL A 23 4.29 3.62 -9.81
N LEU A 24 3.86 4.71 -10.46
CA LEU A 24 4.62 5.95 -10.50
C LEU A 24 4.91 6.49 -9.10
N ARG A 25 3.86 6.58 -8.26
CA ARG A 25 4.00 7.04 -6.87
C ARG A 25 5.02 6.21 -6.11
N LEU A 26 4.91 4.88 -6.16
CA LEU A 26 5.77 3.98 -5.39
C LEU A 26 7.22 4.02 -5.86
N VAL A 27 7.45 4.06 -7.17
CA VAL A 27 8.81 4.17 -7.71
C VAL A 27 9.40 5.54 -7.36
N ALA A 28 8.64 6.62 -7.54
CA ALA A 28 9.09 7.98 -7.23
C ALA A 28 9.43 8.17 -5.74
N GLU A 29 8.59 7.66 -4.84
CA GLU A 29 8.79 7.82 -3.40
C GLU A 29 9.87 6.89 -2.82
N GLN A 30 10.07 5.70 -3.39
CA GLN A 30 10.84 4.63 -2.71
C GLN A 30 12.07 4.12 -3.47
N ALA A 31 12.24 4.47 -4.74
CA ALA A 31 13.34 3.95 -5.55
C ALA A 31 14.07 5.02 -6.38
N ASP A 32 13.33 5.92 -7.02
CA ASP A 32 13.89 6.95 -7.90
C ASP A 32 13.07 8.24 -7.85
N PRO A 33 13.49 9.24 -7.05
CA PRO A 33 12.79 10.53 -6.91
C PRO A 33 12.62 11.32 -8.21
N ASN A 34 13.37 10.97 -9.26
CA ASN A 34 13.28 11.63 -10.57
C ASN A 34 12.40 10.87 -11.56
N ALA A 35 11.75 9.78 -11.14
CA ALA A 35 10.87 8.99 -11.99
C ALA A 35 9.71 9.85 -12.53
N ARG A 36 9.43 9.69 -13.83
CA ARG A 36 8.35 10.41 -14.54
C ARG A 36 7.49 9.39 -15.27
N GLY A 37 6.23 9.72 -15.46
CA GLY A 37 5.29 8.85 -16.16
C GLY A 37 4.40 9.64 -17.11
N CYS A 38 4.11 9.05 -18.27
CA CYS A 38 3.12 9.55 -19.21
C CYS A 38 2.45 8.38 -19.92
N TRP A 39 1.26 8.60 -20.48
CA TRP A 39 0.68 7.63 -21.41
C TRP A 39 1.11 7.96 -22.84
N ARG A 40 1.47 6.93 -23.60
CA ARG A 40 1.71 7.01 -25.05
C ARG A 40 0.88 5.94 -25.73
N GLY A 41 -0.14 6.38 -26.49
CA GLY A 41 -1.18 5.47 -26.96
C GLY A 41 -1.88 4.81 -25.77
N ASP A 42 -1.90 3.48 -25.76
CA ASP A 42 -2.62 2.69 -24.75
C ASP A 42 -1.70 2.14 -23.64
N ALA A 43 -0.46 2.59 -23.56
CA ALA A 43 0.51 2.12 -22.57
C ALA A 43 1.00 3.26 -21.67
N PHE A 44 1.19 2.97 -20.38
CA PHE A 44 1.90 3.87 -19.48
C PHE A 44 3.40 3.67 -19.64
N VAL A 45 4.11 4.75 -19.91
CA VAL A 45 5.56 4.79 -20.09
C VAL A 45 6.17 5.40 -18.83
N LEU A 46 6.96 4.58 -18.12
CA LEU A 46 7.71 4.99 -16.95
C LEU A 46 9.16 5.30 -17.34
N THR A 47 9.59 6.54 -17.14
CA THR A 47 10.99 6.94 -17.26
C THR A 47 11.63 6.94 -15.88
N THR A 48 12.62 6.08 -15.66
CA THR A 48 13.27 5.88 -14.35
C THR A 48 14.74 5.48 -14.54
N THR A 49 15.54 5.47 -13.47
CA THR A 49 16.89 4.89 -13.46
C THR A 49 16.89 3.36 -13.45
N LEU A 50 15.78 2.73 -13.03
CA LEU A 50 15.64 1.27 -12.97
C LEU A 50 15.51 0.65 -14.37
N SER A 51 16.13 -0.51 -14.55
CA SER A 51 15.79 -1.46 -15.61
C SER A 51 14.46 -2.18 -15.33
N ALA A 52 13.95 -2.93 -16.32
CA ALA A 52 12.75 -3.73 -16.15
C ALA A 52 12.90 -4.78 -15.02
N ASP A 53 14.05 -5.46 -14.96
CA ASP A 53 14.32 -6.48 -13.93
C ASP A 53 14.44 -5.85 -12.53
N GLU A 54 15.08 -4.69 -12.42
CA GLU A 54 15.20 -3.95 -11.16
C GLU A 54 13.85 -3.41 -10.67
N LEU A 55 12.94 -3.08 -11.59
CA LEU A 55 11.56 -2.70 -11.27
C LEU A 55 10.77 -3.88 -10.70
N VAL A 56 10.90 -5.07 -11.30
CA VAL A 56 10.28 -6.30 -10.78
C VAL A 56 10.84 -6.63 -9.40
N GLU A 57 12.16 -6.60 -9.25
CA GLU A 57 12.84 -6.87 -7.98
C GLU A 57 12.47 -5.84 -6.89
N PHE A 58 12.28 -4.56 -7.27
CA PHE A 58 11.74 -3.54 -6.39
C PHE A 58 10.38 -3.97 -5.82
N PHE A 59 9.40 -4.31 -6.66
CA PHE A 59 8.07 -4.69 -6.16
C PHE A 59 8.04 -5.99 -5.37
N LEU A 60 8.89 -6.97 -5.73
CA LEU A 60 8.91 -8.27 -5.05
C LEU A 60 9.61 -8.22 -3.69
N ARG A 61 10.70 -7.45 -3.58
CA ARG A 61 11.59 -7.52 -2.41
C ARG A 61 11.67 -6.22 -1.62
N ARG A 62 11.80 -5.07 -2.30
CA ARG A 62 12.17 -3.80 -1.66
C ARG A 62 10.97 -2.90 -1.33
N TYR A 63 9.88 -3.02 -2.06
CA TYR A 63 8.67 -2.22 -1.88
C TYR A 63 8.20 -2.25 -0.43
N VAL A 64 8.02 -1.05 0.13
CA VAL A 64 7.50 -0.81 1.47
C VAL A 64 6.02 -0.45 1.35
N PRO A 65 5.10 -1.34 1.78
CA PRO A 65 3.67 -1.06 1.66
C PRO A 65 3.24 0.17 2.45
N THR A 66 2.48 1.05 1.81
CA THR A 66 1.86 2.20 2.49
C THR A 66 0.84 1.67 3.51
N PRO A 67 0.99 1.97 4.81
CA PRO A 67 0.02 1.53 5.80
C PRO A 67 -1.34 2.18 5.53
N PHE A 68 -2.36 1.35 5.30
CA PHE A 68 -3.74 1.79 5.13
C PHE A 68 -4.64 0.83 5.88
N VAL A 69 -5.20 1.31 6.99
CA VAL A 69 -6.00 0.52 7.93
C VAL A 69 -7.26 1.29 8.30
N GLY A 70 -8.37 0.56 8.45
CA GLY A 70 -9.66 1.11 8.89
C GLY A 70 -10.11 0.46 10.19
N PRO A 71 -9.51 0.79 11.35
CA PRO A 71 -9.74 0.07 12.60
C PRO A 71 -11.17 0.20 13.14
N TRP A 72 -11.96 1.12 12.61
CA TRP A 72 -13.37 1.36 12.94
C TRP A 72 -14.34 0.44 12.17
N ASN A 73 -13.83 -0.37 11.25
CA ASN A 73 -14.63 -1.28 10.44
C ASN A 73 -14.73 -2.66 11.10
N GLY A 74 -15.87 -3.32 10.95
CA GLY A 74 -15.98 -4.74 11.27
C GLY A 74 -15.16 -5.57 10.29
N GLY A 75 -14.50 -6.63 10.76
CA GLY A 75 -13.59 -7.43 9.96
C GLY A 75 -12.27 -6.72 9.65
N SER A 76 -11.92 -5.66 10.39
CA SER A 76 -10.66 -4.93 10.20
C SER A 76 -9.45 -5.67 10.77
N GLY A 77 -9.68 -6.65 11.63
CA GLY A 77 -8.66 -7.48 12.28
C GLY A 77 -8.25 -6.96 13.66
N PHE A 78 -8.80 -5.83 14.09
CA PHE A 78 -8.42 -5.20 15.36
C PHE A 78 -9.27 -5.68 16.55
N TYR A 79 -10.44 -6.29 16.31
CA TYR A 79 -11.34 -6.76 17.36
C TYR A 79 -11.32 -8.29 17.51
N PRO A 80 -11.64 -8.84 18.69
CA PRO A 80 -11.64 -10.29 18.92
C PRO A 80 -12.56 -11.08 17.97
N SER A 81 -13.63 -10.45 17.46
CA SER A 81 -14.56 -11.06 16.51
C SER A 81 -14.08 -11.03 15.06
N ASP A 82 -12.97 -10.35 14.76
CA ASP A 82 -12.48 -10.19 13.40
C ASP A 82 -11.53 -11.33 13.00
N GLN A 83 -11.34 -11.54 11.69
CA GLN A 83 -10.28 -12.40 11.17
C GLN A 83 -8.92 -11.72 11.37
N GLN A 84 -8.08 -12.23 12.28
CA GLN A 84 -6.84 -11.55 12.68
C GLN A 84 -5.60 -11.99 11.90
N SER A 85 -5.66 -13.10 11.15
CA SER A 85 -4.50 -13.72 10.49
C SER A 85 -3.70 -12.76 9.60
N GLY A 86 -4.35 -11.82 8.92
CA GLY A 86 -3.66 -10.83 8.08
C GLY A 86 -2.84 -9.82 8.89
N ILE A 87 -3.43 -9.26 9.96
CA ILE A 87 -2.75 -8.31 10.84
C ILE A 87 -1.65 -9.01 11.64
N GLU A 88 -1.90 -10.23 12.11
CA GLU A 88 -0.92 -11.04 12.84
C GLU A 88 0.30 -11.40 12.00
N ALA A 89 0.09 -11.79 10.72
CA ALA A 89 1.19 -12.07 9.80
C ALA A 89 2.09 -10.84 9.60
N ILE A 90 1.50 -9.64 9.50
CA ILE A 90 2.27 -8.40 9.34
C ILE A 90 2.94 -7.99 10.65
N SER A 91 2.23 -8.09 11.79
CA SER A 91 2.75 -7.67 13.10
C SER A 91 3.91 -8.51 13.58
N THR A 92 3.91 -9.81 13.29
CA THR A 92 4.96 -10.77 13.68
C THR A 92 6.06 -10.93 12.63
N SER A 93 5.84 -10.48 11.39
CA SER A 93 6.85 -10.55 10.34
C SER A 93 8.11 -9.76 10.69
N THR A 94 9.27 -10.36 10.43
CA THR A 94 10.60 -9.74 10.62
C THR A 94 11.07 -8.96 9.39
N ALA A 95 10.37 -9.02 8.26
CA ALA A 95 10.77 -8.30 7.06
C ALA A 95 10.77 -6.78 7.28
N ALA A 96 11.87 -6.13 6.92
CA ALA A 96 12.08 -4.69 7.13
C ALA A 96 11.01 -3.83 6.43
N ARG A 97 10.55 -4.26 5.25
CA ARG A 97 9.51 -3.56 4.47
C ARG A 97 8.18 -3.38 5.18
N PHE A 98 7.90 -4.18 6.22
CA PHE A 98 6.67 -4.04 7.00
C PHE A 98 6.84 -3.18 8.26
N SER A 99 8.02 -2.61 8.52
CA SER A 99 8.24 -1.79 9.73
C SER A 99 7.22 -0.66 9.87
N PRO A 100 6.97 0.18 8.84
CA PRO A 100 5.97 1.25 8.96
C PRO A 100 4.57 0.72 9.23
N TYR A 101 4.24 -0.45 8.69
CA TYR A 101 2.96 -1.09 8.93
C TYR A 101 2.84 -1.58 10.38
N ARG A 102 3.89 -2.22 10.93
CA ARG A 102 3.93 -2.63 12.34
C ARG A 102 3.79 -1.43 13.28
N ASP A 103 4.52 -0.34 13.00
CA ASP A 103 4.43 0.90 13.78
C ASP A 103 3.02 1.48 13.74
N THR A 104 2.38 1.45 12.57
CA THR A 104 0.98 1.87 12.40
C THR A 104 0.03 1.00 13.21
N LEU A 105 0.19 -0.33 13.19
CA LEU A 105 -0.65 -1.25 13.98
C LEU A 105 -0.52 -0.99 15.48
N VAL A 106 0.69 -0.75 15.99
CA VAL A 106 0.93 -0.38 17.38
C VAL A 106 0.27 0.96 17.73
N ALA A 107 0.42 1.97 16.88
CA ALA A 107 -0.20 3.27 17.08
C ALA A 107 -1.73 3.18 17.11
N VAL A 108 -2.32 2.42 16.19
CA VAL A 108 -3.76 2.18 16.14
C VAL A 108 -4.25 1.47 17.39
N ARG A 109 -3.55 0.42 17.85
CA ARG A 109 -3.91 -0.29 19.09
C ARG A 109 -3.96 0.66 20.28
N ARG A 110 -2.95 1.52 20.45
CA ARG A 110 -2.92 2.54 21.49
C ARG A 110 -4.10 3.52 21.41
N VAL A 111 -4.50 3.90 20.19
CA VAL A 111 -5.67 4.78 19.99
C VAL A 111 -6.96 4.06 20.39
N LEU A 112 -7.16 2.81 19.97
CA LEU A 112 -8.34 2.03 20.34
C LEU A 112 -8.43 1.81 21.85
N ASP A 113 -7.31 1.49 22.50
CA ASP A 113 -7.23 1.30 23.95
C ASP A 113 -7.58 2.60 24.69
N ARG A 114 -7.01 3.73 24.26
CA ARG A 114 -7.32 5.05 24.84
C ARG A 114 -8.79 5.43 24.69
N LEU A 115 -9.44 5.00 23.61
CA LEU A 115 -10.86 5.25 23.37
C LEU A 115 -11.78 4.19 24.01
N GLY A 116 -11.23 3.15 24.65
CA GLY A 116 -12.00 2.06 25.24
C GLY A 116 -12.76 1.22 24.21
N LEU A 117 -12.35 1.23 22.94
CA LEU A 117 -13.04 0.53 21.86
C LEU A 117 -12.64 -0.95 21.83
N GLN A 118 -13.46 -1.79 22.45
CA GLN A 118 -13.29 -3.25 22.48
C GLN A 118 -14.02 -3.97 21.33
N GLN A 119 -14.89 -3.26 20.63
CA GLN A 119 -15.63 -3.74 19.46
C GLN A 119 -15.80 -2.59 18.46
N LYS A 120 -16.21 -2.93 17.23
CA LYS A 120 -16.54 -1.91 16.22
C LYS A 120 -17.56 -0.91 16.81
N PRO A 121 -17.37 0.41 16.61
CA PRO A 121 -18.35 1.40 17.03
C PRO A 121 -19.68 1.17 16.32
N ASP A 122 -20.78 1.28 17.08
CA ASP A 122 -22.12 1.21 16.51
C ASP A 122 -22.42 2.44 15.63
N LYS A 123 -23.40 2.35 14.73
CA LYS A 123 -23.66 3.43 13.75
C LYS A 123 -23.95 4.78 14.42
N ASP A 124 -24.57 4.79 15.58
CA ASP A 124 -24.92 6.01 16.32
C ASP A 124 -23.73 6.63 17.06
N ALA A 125 -22.66 5.85 17.32
CA ALA A 125 -21.43 6.31 17.96
C ALA A 125 -20.41 6.90 16.96
N LYS A 126 -20.75 6.98 15.66
CA LYS A 126 -19.89 7.52 14.58
C LYS A 126 -20.13 9.01 14.30
N LYS A 127 -20.85 9.72 15.17
CA LYS A 127 -21.14 11.15 15.05
C LYS A 127 -20.09 12.01 15.73
#